data_AF-A0A7K3DEP5-F1
#
_entry.id   AF-A0A7K3DEP5-F1
#
_cell.length_a   1.000
_cell.length_b   1.000
_cell.length_c   1.000
_cell.angle_alpha   90.00
_cell.angle_beta   90.00
_cell.angle_gamma   90.00
#
_symmetry.space_group_name_H-M   'P 1'
#
loop_
_entity.id
_entity.type
_entity.pdbx_description
1 polymer ?
#
loop_
_entity_poly.entity_id
_entity_poly.type
_entity_poly.pdbx_seq_one_letter_code
_entity_poly.pdbx_strand_id
1 'polypeptide(L)'
;MLRGIDVSSFQSTFDTDGLSFVFIKATEGRSYVNPRLSHQTKLARDAGCVVGFYHFLWPGNLTAQAEYFVSKAPEKAGDILAVDWETTGDGTHATNAEKDRFIREVKKLRPHHRVVLYTNRNFWLNVDTTSYAGDALWIADYVSAGKPRIKAKWRFHQYTDSPLDKDVADFASKSALREWATP
;
A
#
# COMPACT_ATOMS: atom_id res chain seq x y z
N MET A 1 8.52 -8.87 14.29
CA MET A 1 7.98 -8.10 13.16
C MET A 1 8.76 -8.45 11.91
N LEU A 2 8.06 -8.49 10.78
CA LEU A 2 8.65 -8.80 9.48
C LEU A 2 9.15 -7.52 8.83
N ARG A 3 10.28 -7.57 8.14
CA ARG A 3 10.81 -6.42 7.39
C ARG A 3 10.23 -6.36 5.98
N GLY A 4 9.96 -5.17 5.51
CA GLY A 4 9.59 -4.90 4.13
C GLY A 4 10.04 -3.51 3.72
N ILE A 5 9.71 -3.17 2.48
CA ILE A 5 9.92 -1.87 1.87
C ILE A 5 8.72 -1.56 0.98
N ASP A 6 8.62 -0.32 0.56
CA ASP A 6 7.83 0.07 -0.58
C ASP A 6 8.68 0.81 -1.62
N VAL A 7 8.31 0.66 -2.89
CA VAL A 7 9.08 1.17 -4.02
C VAL A 7 8.19 1.75 -5.11
N SER A 8 8.75 2.67 -5.86
CA SER A 8 8.09 3.32 -7.00
C SER A 8 9.04 3.44 -8.18
N SER A 9 8.69 4.26 -9.17
CA SER A 9 9.56 4.59 -10.29
C SER A 9 10.85 5.31 -9.88
N PHE A 10 10.98 5.80 -8.65
CA PHE A 10 12.23 6.41 -8.17
C PHE A 10 13.34 5.36 -8.01
N GLN A 11 13.02 4.13 -7.61
CA GLN A 11 13.99 3.05 -7.39
C GLN A 11 14.11 2.15 -8.62
N SER A 12 15.30 2.03 -9.21
CA SER A 12 15.50 1.21 -10.42
C SER A 12 15.62 -0.26 -10.08
N THR A 13 16.17 -0.51 -8.90
CA THR A 13 16.35 -1.79 -8.24
C THR A 13 16.35 -1.57 -6.72
N PHE A 14 16.33 -2.65 -5.95
CA PHE A 14 16.43 -2.65 -4.50
C PHE A 14 17.03 -3.97 -4.01
N ASP A 15 17.61 -3.96 -2.81
CA ASP A 15 18.06 -5.19 -2.16
C ASP A 15 16.85 -5.92 -1.56
N THR A 16 16.82 -7.24 -1.72
CA THR A 16 15.78 -8.12 -1.20
C THR A 16 16.18 -8.89 0.04
N ASP A 17 17.45 -8.80 0.47
CA ASP A 17 17.94 -9.59 1.59
C ASP A 17 17.15 -9.31 2.89
N GLY A 18 16.76 -10.38 3.57
CA GLY A 18 15.94 -10.32 4.79
C GLY A 18 14.52 -9.77 4.62
N LEU A 19 14.04 -9.47 3.40
CA LEU A 19 12.69 -8.97 3.18
C LEU A 19 11.63 -10.08 3.22
N SER A 20 10.50 -9.74 3.83
CA SER A 20 9.32 -10.61 3.91
C SER A 20 8.21 -10.16 2.96
N PHE A 21 8.13 -8.86 2.69
CA PHE A 21 7.15 -8.26 1.79
C PHE A 21 7.71 -7.02 1.09
N VAL A 22 7.10 -6.67 -0.04
CA VAL A 22 7.40 -5.45 -0.81
C VAL A 22 6.09 -4.86 -1.33
N PHE A 23 5.81 -3.58 -1.06
CA PHE A 23 4.75 -2.83 -1.74
C PHE A 23 5.33 -2.10 -2.97
N ILE A 24 4.62 -2.13 -4.09
CA ILE A 24 5.09 -1.59 -5.36
C ILE A 24 4.04 -0.66 -5.93
N LYS A 25 4.43 0.58 -6.28
CA LYS A 25 3.53 1.51 -6.96
C LYS A 25 3.08 0.87 -8.26
N ALA A 26 1.78 0.68 -8.45
CA ALA A 26 1.25 0.20 -9.71
C ALA A 26 0.79 1.36 -10.58
N THR A 27 -0.03 2.24 -10.01
CA THR A 27 -0.72 3.31 -10.74
C THR A 27 -0.88 4.56 -9.89
N GLU A 28 -1.17 5.67 -10.58
CA GLU A 28 -1.54 6.94 -9.96
C GLU A 28 -2.61 7.62 -10.81
N GLY A 29 -3.68 8.08 -10.15
CA GLY A 29 -4.78 8.73 -10.83
C GLY A 29 -5.39 7.84 -11.92
N ARG A 30 -5.48 8.33 -13.15
CA ARG A 30 -6.16 7.62 -14.26
C ARG A 30 -5.27 7.38 -15.48
N SER A 31 -3.98 7.69 -15.38
CA SER A 31 -3.10 7.76 -16.56
C SER A 31 -1.68 7.26 -16.31
N TYR A 32 -1.19 7.28 -15.08
CA TYR A 32 0.16 6.86 -14.77
C TYR A 32 0.22 5.38 -14.40
N VAL A 33 1.13 4.66 -15.07
CA VAL A 33 1.58 3.32 -14.66
C VAL A 33 3.06 3.40 -14.31
N ASN A 34 3.47 2.78 -13.22
CA ASN A 34 4.87 2.69 -12.88
C ASN A 34 5.65 1.93 -13.98
N PRO A 35 6.61 2.56 -14.69
CA PRO A 35 7.34 1.93 -15.78
C PRO A 35 8.25 0.78 -15.29
N ARG A 36 8.51 0.69 -13.98
CA ARG A 36 9.35 -0.34 -13.36
C ARG A 36 8.54 -1.48 -12.73
N LEU A 37 7.20 -1.43 -12.82
CA LEU A 37 6.27 -2.36 -12.17
C LEU A 37 6.64 -3.83 -12.43
N SER A 38 6.85 -4.22 -13.69
CA SER A 38 7.17 -5.60 -14.05
C SER A 38 8.49 -6.08 -13.43
N HIS A 39 9.55 -5.29 -13.55
CA HIS A 39 10.88 -5.61 -13.01
C HIS A 39 10.85 -5.72 -11.48
N GLN A 40 10.27 -4.73 -10.80
CA GLN A 40 10.16 -4.71 -9.33
C GLN A 40 9.32 -5.88 -8.81
N THR A 41 8.22 -6.20 -9.51
CA THR A 41 7.38 -7.35 -9.17
C THR A 41 8.15 -8.66 -9.29
N LYS A 42 8.90 -8.84 -10.38
CA LYS A 42 9.72 -10.02 -10.57
C LYS A 42 10.76 -10.16 -9.47
N LEU A 43 11.49 -9.08 -9.16
CA LEU A 43 12.52 -9.08 -8.12
C LEU A 43 11.97 -9.49 -6.76
N ALA A 44 10.83 -8.91 -6.33
CA ALA A 44 10.18 -9.27 -5.08
C ALA A 44 9.68 -10.72 -5.06
N ARG A 45 9.10 -11.20 -6.18
CA ARG A 45 8.60 -12.59 -6.30
C ARG A 45 9.73 -13.62 -6.29
N ASP A 46 10.84 -13.35 -6.98
CA ASP A 46 12.01 -14.24 -7.01
C ASP A 46 12.65 -14.38 -5.62
N ALA A 47 12.62 -13.31 -4.81
CA ALA A 47 13.01 -13.34 -3.39
C ALA A 47 11.97 -13.99 -2.46
N GLY A 48 10.86 -14.48 -3.00
CA GLY A 48 9.78 -15.12 -2.24
C GLY A 48 9.05 -14.18 -1.28
N CYS A 49 9.09 -12.87 -1.51
CA CYS A 49 8.34 -11.89 -0.73
C CYS A 49 6.83 -11.99 -1.01
N VAL A 50 6.00 -11.61 -0.03
CA VAL A 50 4.61 -11.25 -0.30
C VAL A 50 4.60 -9.90 -1.03
N VAL A 51 3.89 -9.81 -2.15
CA VAL A 51 3.85 -8.59 -2.95
C VAL A 51 2.57 -7.82 -2.63
N GLY A 52 2.72 -6.51 -2.48
CA GLY A 52 1.60 -5.59 -2.49
C GLY A 52 1.70 -4.62 -3.66
N PHE A 53 0.57 -4.19 -4.19
CA PHE A 53 0.50 -3.13 -5.20
C PHE A 53 -0.25 -1.95 -4.62
N TYR A 54 0.26 -0.73 -4.79
CA TYR A 54 -0.44 0.46 -4.34
C TYR A 54 -0.84 1.39 -5.48
N HIS A 55 -1.96 2.07 -5.26
CA HIS A 55 -2.48 3.12 -6.11
C HIS A 55 -2.41 4.46 -5.38
N PHE A 56 -1.70 5.42 -5.97
CA PHE A 56 -1.68 6.79 -5.46
C PHE A 56 -2.97 7.51 -5.85
N LEU A 57 -3.81 7.79 -4.85
CA LEU A 57 -5.18 8.23 -5.02
C LEU A 57 -5.29 9.72 -5.33
N TRP A 58 -6.03 10.05 -6.38
CA TRP A 58 -6.41 11.43 -6.71
C TRP A 58 -7.89 11.71 -6.37
N PRO A 59 -8.30 12.96 -6.13
CA PRO A 59 -9.71 13.34 -6.11
C PRO A 59 -10.41 13.06 -7.47
N GLY A 60 -11.74 12.99 -7.46
CA GLY A 60 -12.55 12.94 -8.68
C GLY A 60 -13.11 11.56 -9.01
N ASN A 61 -12.83 11.02 -10.20
CA ASN A 61 -13.53 9.81 -10.66
C ASN A 61 -12.94 8.52 -10.06
N LEU A 62 -13.38 8.16 -8.84
CA LEU A 62 -12.86 7.00 -8.10
C LEU A 62 -13.16 5.66 -8.74
N THR A 63 -14.29 5.50 -9.44
CA THR A 63 -14.60 4.26 -10.15
C THR A 63 -13.59 4.04 -11.26
N ALA A 64 -13.33 5.08 -12.08
CA ALA A 64 -12.33 5.00 -13.14
C ALA A 64 -10.92 4.76 -12.58
N GLN A 65 -10.56 5.37 -11.44
CA GLN A 65 -9.27 5.10 -10.80
C GLN A 65 -9.17 3.65 -10.30
N ALA A 66 -10.23 3.11 -9.68
CA ALA A 66 -10.24 1.74 -9.17
C ALA A 66 -10.15 0.72 -10.31
N GLU A 67 -10.92 0.91 -11.38
CA GLU A 67 -10.85 0.10 -12.60
C GLU A 67 -9.46 0.19 -13.24
N TYR A 68 -8.90 1.41 -13.32
CA TYR A 68 -7.57 1.62 -13.85
C TYR A 68 -6.52 0.86 -13.03
N PHE A 69 -6.55 1.00 -11.71
CA PHE A 69 -5.64 0.31 -10.80
C PHE A 69 -5.67 -1.21 -11.01
N VAL A 70 -6.84 -1.84 -10.90
CA VAL A 70 -6.95 -3.30 -11.01
C VAL A 70 -6.76 -3.80 -12.45
N SER A 71 -6.83 -2.94 -13.46
CA SER A 71 -6.49 -3.31 -14.85
C SER A 71 -4.98 -3.31 -15.13
N LYS A 72 -4.18 -2.66 -14.29
CA LYS A 72 -2.73 -2.45 -14.50
C LYS A 72 -1.87 -3.16 -13.46
N ALA A 73 -2.35 -3.30 -12.23
CA ALA A 73 -1.70 -4.13 -11.24
C ALA A 73 -1.67 -5.60 -11.75
N PRO A 74 -0.52 -6.29 -11.66
CA PRO A 74 -0.41 -7.70 -12.05
C PRO A 74 -0.64 -8.61 -10.83
N GLU A 75 -1.65 -8.30 -10.02
CA GLU A 75 -1.95 -9.06 -8.80
C GLU A 75 -2.29 -10.51 -9.11
N LYS A 76 -1.85 -11.39 -8.21
CA LYS A 76 -2.30 -12.79 -8.15
C LYS A 76 -2.84 -13.09 -6.75
N ALA A 77 -3.39 -14.28 -6.56
CA ALA A 77 -3.83 -14.72 -5.24
C ALA A 77 -2.68 -14.62 -4.21
N GLY A 78 -2.99 -14.07 -3.03
CA GLY A 78 -2.01 -13.83 -1.96
C GLY A 78 -1.22 -12.53 -2.08
N ASP A 79 -1.42 -11.73 -3.15
CA ASP A 79 -0.92 -10.36 -3.21
C ASP A 79 -1.90 -9.39 -2.51
N ILE A 80 -1.40 -8.25 -2.03
CA ILE A 80 -2.18 -7.24 -1.31
C ILE A 80 -2.41 -6.04 -2.24
N LEU A 81 -3.59 -5.42 -2.19
CA LEU A 81 -3.87 -4.14 -2.86
C LEU A 81 -3.91 -3.03 -1.82
N ALA A 82 -3.31 -1.89 -2.12
CA ALA A 82 -3.23 -0.75 -1.21
C ALA A 82 -3.72 0.53 -1.88
N VAL A 83 -4.40 1.36 -1.10
CA VAL A 83 -4.81 2.71 -1.48
C VAL A 83 -3.88 3.66 -0.77
N ASP A 84 -3.06 4.39 -1.51
CA ASP A 84 -2.20 5.43 -0.99
C ASP A 84 -2.97 6.76 -1.02
N TRP A 85 -3.38 7.21 0.17
CA TRP A 85 -4.14 8.44 0.35
C TRP A 85 -3.32 9.51 1.07
N GLU A 86 -2.85 10.46 0.27
CA GLU A 86 -2.08 11.61 0.72
C GLU A 86 -2.25 12.81 -0.23
N THR A 87 -1.48 13.86 0.00
CA THR A 87 -1.51 15.08 -0.82
C THR A 87 -0.85 14.82 -2.17
N THR A 88 -1.59 15.09 -3.25
CA THR A 88 -1.12 14.96 -4.64
C THR A 88 -0.08 16.03 -4.98
N GLY A 89 0.59 15.85 -6.13
CA GLY A 89 1.51 16.86 -6.68
C GLY A 89 0.87 18.23 -6.92
N ASP A 90 -0.46 18.29 -7.06
CA ASP A 90 -1.22 19.53 -7.24
C ASP A 90 -1.66 20.18 -5.91
N GLY A 91 -1.23 19.64 -4.77
CA GLY A 91 -1.60 20.14 -3.45
C GLY A 91 -3.04 19.82 -3.04
N THR A 92 -3.71 18.91 -3.75
CA THR A 92 -5.07 18.43 -3.44
C THR A 92 -5.02 17.05 -2.82
N HIS A 93 -6.12 16.58 -2.23
CA HIS A 93 -6.25 15.19 -1.80
C HIS A 93 -7.70 14.74 -1.93
N ALA A 94 -7.92 13.45 -2.16
CA ALA A 94 -9.27 12.90 -2.16
C ALA A 94 -9.93 13.16 -0.78
N THR A 95 -11.24 13.36 -0.75
CA THR A 95 -11.98 13.48 0.50
C THR A 95 -12.09 12.12 1.21
N ASN A 96 -12.50 12.14 2.49
CA ASN A 96 -12.85 10.93 3.24
C ASN A 96 -13.81 10.01 2.48
N ALA A 97 -14.89 10.57 1.93
CA ALA A 97 -15.90 9.81 1.19
C ALA A 97 -15.34 9.20 -0.11
N GLU A 98 -14.43 9.92 -0.78
CA GLU A 98 -13.78 9.44 -2.00
C GLU A 98 -12.80 8.30 -1.70
N LYS A 99 -11.92 8.46 -0.68
CA LYS A 99 -11.04 7.39 -0.19
C LYS A 99 -11.83 6.13 0.15
N ASP A 100 -12.89 6.29 0.95
CA ASP A 100 -13.79 5.20 1.33
C ASP A 100 -14.42 4.50 0.12
N ARG A 101 -14.91 5.29 -0.84
CA ARG A 101 -15.53 4.79 -2.06
C ARG A 101 -14.54 4.02 -2.91
N PHE A 102 -13.32 4.51 -3.06
CA PHE A 102 -12.26 3.83 -3.80
C PHE A 102 -11.94 2.47 -3.16
N ILE A 103 -11.71 2.42 -1.84
CA ILE A 103 -11.45 1.16 -1.12
C ILE A 103 -12.58 0.15 -1.38
N ARG A 104 -13.84 0.58 -1.25
CA ARG A 104 -15.01 -0.31 -1.48
C ARG A 104 -15.08 -0.80 -2.93
N GLU A 105 -14.78 0.06 -3.91
CA GLU A 105 -14.82 -0.33 -5.32
C GLU A 105 -13.71 -1.33 -5.65
N VAL A 106 -12.49 -1.15 -5.14
CA VAL A 106 -11.41 -2.12 -5.32
C VAL A 106 -11.79 -3.47 -4.68
N LYS A 107 -12.35 -3.48 -3.46
CA LYS A 107 -12.82 -4.71 -2.82
C LYS A 107 -13.93 -5.40 -3.63
N LYS A 108 -14.82 -4.63 -4.27
CA LYS A 108 -15.85 -5.18 -5.15
C LYS A 108 -15.26 -5.79 -6.43
N LEU A 109 -14.26 -5.14 -7.03
CA LEU A 109 -13.58 -5.62 -8.24
C LEU A 109 -12.61 -6.79 -7.98
N ARG A 110 -12.13 -6.91 -6.74
CA ARG A 110 -11.17 -7.94 -6.27
C ARG A 110 -11.60 -8.51 -4.91
N PRO A 111 -12.70 -9.26 -4.85
CA PRO A 111 -13.28 -9.75 -3.60
C PRO A 111 -12.41 -10.78 -2.86
N HIS A 112 -11.43 -11.38 -3.57
CA HIS A 112 -10.50 -12.38 -3.04
C HIS A 112 -9.12 -11.79 -2.70
N HIS A 113 -9.00 -10.47 -2.62
CA HIS A 113 -7.77 -9.77 -2.27
C HIS A 113 -7.98 -8.92 -1.03
N ARG A 114 -6.93 -8.79 -0.21
CA ARG A 114 -6.88 -7.79 0.85
C ARG A 114 -6.71 -6.41 0.24
N VAL A 115 -7.50 -5.44 0.70
CA VAL A 115 -7.41 -4.03 0.32
C VAL A 115 -7.10 -3.20 1.57
N VAL A 116 -5.93 -2.59 1.62
CA VAL A 116 -5.44 -1.83 2.79
C VAL A 116 -5.38 -0.34 2.48
N LEU A 117 -5.46 0.50 3.51
CA LEU A 117 -5.22 1.94 3.41
C LEU A 117 -3.79 2.24 3.82
N TYR A 118 -3.02 2.89 2.94
CA TYR A 118 -1.83 3.63 3.29
C TYR A 118 -2.16 5.10 3.50
N THR A 119 -1.64 5.67 4.58
CA THR A 119 -1.62 7.12 4.79
C THR A 119 -0.61 7.51 5.85
N ASN A 120 -0.21 8.78 5.90
CA ASN A 120 0.67 9.27 6.95
C ASN A 120 -0.09 9.61 8.25
N ARG A 121 0.67 9.77 9.35
CA ARG A 121 0.10 10.07 10.67
C ARG A 121 -0.77 11.32 10.71
N ASN A 122 -0.44 12.36 9.94
CA ASN A 122 -1.25 13.58 9.91
C ASN A 122 -2.61 13.31 9.28
N PHE A 123 -2.64 12.65 8.12
CA PHE A 123 -3.88 12.27 7.47
C PHE A 123 -4.72 11.37 8.37
N TRP A 124 -4.13 10.36 9.00
CA TRP A 124 -4.85 9.47 9.90
C TRP A 124 -5.46 10.19 11.12
N LEU A 125 -4.73 11.12 11.75
CA LEU A 125 -5.18 11.75 13.00
C LEU A 125 -6.04 13.01 12.80
N ASN A 126 -5.81 13.74 11.71
CA ASN A 126 -6.35 15.09 11.54
C ASN A 126 -7.21 15.25 10.28
N VAL A 127 -7.09 14.36 9.28
CA VAL A 127 -7.86 14.43 8.03
C VAL A 127 -8.92 13.34 7.96
N ASP A 128 -8.60 12.10 8.37
CA ASP A 128 -9.54 10.99 8.39
C ASP A 128 -10.56 11.17 9.52
N THR A 129 -11.84 11.14 9.17
CA THR A 129 -12.96 11.18 10.13
C THR A 129 -13.79 9.91 10.12
N THR A 130 -13.47 8.96 9.23
CA THR A 130 -14.19 7.70 9.03
C THR A 130 -13.48 6.52 9.68
N SER A 131 -12.15 6.60 9.82
CA SER A 131 -11.28 5.49 10.25
C SER A 131 -11.42 4.21 9.40
N TYR A 132 -12.00 4.30 8.20
CA TYR A 132 -12.21 3.15 7.34
C TYR A 132 -10.94 2.84 6.53
N ALA A 133 -10.24 1.78 6.94
CA ALA A 133 -8.96 1.36 6.36
C ALA A 133 -9.05 0.11 5.47
N GLY A 134 -10.25 -0.34 5.10
CA GLY A 134 -10.43 -1.62 4.41
C GLY A 134 -10.10 -2.80 5.33
N ASP A 135 -9.17 -3.67 4.92
CA ASP A 135 -8.74 -4.85 5.66
C ASP A 135 -7.64 -4.57 6.70
N ALA A 136 -6.84 -3.51 6.52
CA ALA A 136 -5.82 -3.09 7.48
C ALA A 136 -5.31 -1.66 7.20
N LEU A 137 -4.74 -1.05 8.23
CA LEU A 137 -3.98 0.19 8.11
C LEU A 137 -2.49 -0.10 7.89
N TRP A 138 -1.95 0.54 6.86
CA TRP A 138 -0.52 0.79 6.63
C TRP A 138 -0.26 2.26 6.99
N ILE A 139 0.45 2.51 8.08
CA ILE A 139 0.67 3.87 8.60
C ILE A 139 2.09 4.32 8.32
N ALA A 140 2.28 5.54 7.81
CA ALA A 140 3.58 6.20 7.81
C ALA A 140 3.74 7.09 9.05
N ASP A 141 4.74 6.79 9.88
CA ASP A 141 5.19 7.64 10.98
C ASP A 141 6.69 7.41 11.22
N TYR A 142 7.52 8.40 10.93
CA TYR A 142 8.98 8.21 10.93
C TYR A 142 9.57 8.21 12.34
N VAL A 143 9.44 7.07 13.01
CA VAL A 143 9.89 6.79 14.39
C VAL A 143 10.48 5.38 14.47
N SER A 144 10.74 4.87 15.68
CA SER A 144 11.18 3.48 15.83
C SER A 144 10.23 2.50 15.15
N ALA A 145 10.80 1.56 14.39
CA ALA A 145 10.06 0.50 13.72
C ALA A 145 9.06 -0.18 14.68
N GLY A 146 7.81 -0.31 14.21
CA GLY A 146 6.70 -0.91 14.96
C GLY A 146 6.14 -0.10 16.12
N LYS A 147 6.51 1.18 16.25
CA LYS A 147 6.00 2.06 17.32
C LYS A 147 5.37 3.35 16.76
N PRO A 148 4.46 3.28 15.78
CA PRO A 148 3.83 4.49 15.25
C PRO A 148 3.05 5.19 16.37
N ARG A 149 3.04 6.52 16.37
CA ARG A 149 2.38 7.36 17.40
C ARG A 149 0.87 7.49 17.14
N ILE A 150 0.19 6.36 16.97
CA ILE A 150 -1.26 6.25 16.80
C ILE A 150 -1.82 5.20 17.77
N LYS A 151 -3.11 5.32 18.11
CA LYS A 151 -3.81 4.32 18.96
C LYS A 151 -4.46 3.19 18.16
N ALA A 152 -4.70 3.41 16.87
CA ALA A 152 -5.39 2.44 16.03
C ALA A 152 -4.53 1.20 15.76
N LYS A 153 -5.19 0.06 15.53
CA LYS A 153 -4.51 -1.15 15.07
C LYS A 153 -3.99 -0.94 13.65
N TRP A 154 -2.76 -1.37 13.41
CA TRP A 154 -2.09 -1.33 12.12
C TRP A 154 -1.55 -2.72 11.79
N ARG A 155 -1.28 -2.99 10.52
CA ARG A 155 -0.57 -4.21 10.08
C ARG A 155 0.77 -3.91 9.45
N PHE A 156 0.91 -2.72 8.87
CA PHE A 156 2.16 -2.26 8.26
C PHE A 156 2.50 -0.88 8.80
N HIS A 157 3.78 -0.62 9.03
CA HIS A 157 4.28 0.66 9.50
C HIS A 157 5.52 1.05 8.72
N GLN A 158 5.40 2.11 7.91
CA GLN A 158 6.51 2.77 7.24
C GLN A 158 7.19 3.70 8.24
N TYR A 159 8.42 3.35 8.63
CA TYR A 159 9.09 3.96 9.78
C TYR A 159 10.28 4.84 9.38
N THR A 160 10.65 4.86 8.10
CA THR A 160 11.64 5.78 7.51
C THR A 160 11.43 5.85 6.00
N ASP A 161 11.74 6.99 5.40
CA ASP A 161 11.75 7.25 3.95
C ASP A 161 13.18 7.34 3.37
N SER A 162 14.19 7.39 4.25
CA SER A 162 15.59 7.58 3.88
C SER A 162 16.48 6.43 4.35
N PRO A 163 17.42 5.94 3.51
CA PRO A 163 17.62 6.26 2.08
C PRO A 163 16.58 5.59 1.15
N LEU A 164 15.64 4.84 1.73
CA LEU A 164 14.57 4.12 1.08
C LEU A 164 13.41 4.02 2.06
N ASP A 165 12.19 3.96 1.54
CA ASP A 165 10.98 3.68 2.31
C ASP A 165 11.07 2.26 2.91
N LYS A 166 11.12 2.18 4.25
CA LYS A 166 11.22 0.91 4.98
C LYS A 166 10.02 0.69 5.87
N ASP A 167 9.56 -0.54 5.85
CA ASP A 167 8.40 -0.99 6.58
C ASP A 167 8.71 -2.11 7.56
N VAL A 168 7.82 -2.22 8.55
CA VAL A 168 7.63 -3.46 9.28
C VAL A 168 6.18 -3.89 9.27
N ALA A 169 5.97 -5.21 9.29
CA ALA A 169 4.64 -5.80 9.42
C ALA A 169 4.45 -6.51 10.77
N ASP A 170 3.28 -6.30 11.36
CA ASP A 170 2.87 -6.89 12.64
C ASP A 170 2.23 -8.28 12.43
N PHE A 171 3.09 -9.24 12.12
CA PHE A 171 2.79 -10.66 12.03
C PHE A 171 3.83 -11.49 12.77
N ALA A 172 3.40 -12.62 13.32
CA ALA A 172 4.27 -13.54 14.05
C ALA A 172 5.32 -14.22 13.16
N SER A 173 4.99 -14.45 11.87
CA SER A 173 5.87 -15.12 10.92
C SER A 173 5.51 -14.77 9.47
N LYS A 174 6.42 -15.05 8.52
CA LYS A 174 6.16 -14.89 7.08
C LYS A 174 5.00 -15.78 6.60
N SER A 175 4.79 -16.95 7.22
CA SER A 175 3.64 -17.81 6.95
C SER A 175 2.33 -17.17 7.40
N ALA A 176 2.30 -16.56 8.60
CA ALA A 176 1.11 -15.85 9.09
C ALA A 176 0.74 -14.65 8.20
N LEU A 177 1.73 -13.95 7.65
CA LEU A 177 1.49 -12.90 6.66
C LEU A 177 0.87 -13.47 5.37
N ARG A 178 1.42 -14.57 4.84
CA ARG A 178 0.90 -15.21 3.61
C ARG A 178 -0.53 -15.72 3.76
N GLU A 179 -0.82 -16.34 4.91
CA GLU A 179 -2.16 -16.81 5.25
C GLU A 179 -3.14 -15.63 5.34
N TRP A 180 -2.77 -14.57 6.05
CA TRP A 180 -3.62 -13.38 6.14
C TRP A 180 -3.88 -12.70 4.78
N ALA A 181 -2.88 -12.68 3.90
CA ALA A 181 -2.97 -12.10 2.56
C ALA A 181 -3.84 -12.92 1.59
N THR A 182 -4.20 -14.16 1.96
CA THR A 182 -5.04 -15.06 1.15
C THR A 182 -6.40 -15.25 1.84
N PRO A 183 -7.34 -14.30 1.69
CA PRO A 183 -8.65 -14.33 2.36
C PRO A 183 -9.55 -15.49 1.94
#